data_AF-A0A164M4Z1-F1
#
_entry.id   AF-A0A164M4Z1-F1
#
_cell.length_a   1.000
_cell.length_b   1.000
_cell.length_c   1.000
_cell.angle_alpha   90.00
_cell.angle_beta   90.00
_cell.angle_gamma   90.00
#
_symmetry.space_group_name_H-M   'P 1'
#
loop_
_entity.id
_entity.type
_entity.pdbx_description
1 polymer ?
#
loop_
_entity_poly.entity_id
_entity_poly.type
_entity_poly.pdbx_seq_one_letter_code
_entity_poly.pdbx_strand_id
1 'polypeptide(L)'
;MRELKTIALFHLKNEGRVMRVNHSGEPISIFNNPALYPSMFPWLFPYGKGGVGNADKTVRISEAYRIQCLLLYHDKRFQTDPAFSLVAFNHMQIKKSTQSGFLLSSSARFSKTVERISRVDTRVLEEICDRFTRGERVVPTSTEEKECFKVLDDLNHMGSFVPGSHGTKRDMKRELWSLVSYVGAPSWFITFTPSDLNHPLALYMADNEQRFEIKLRTAEDKRSLIGHNAVACARFFNFIVSAFIKYILRWETSGIGLFGKTGAFYGTVEQQGLIWKAVSRVNYSLALLMRGMISLRI
;
A
#
# COMPACT_ATOMS: atom_id res chain seq x y z
N MET A 1 -11.54 16.99 -16.76
CA MET A 1 -12.99 16.63 -16.86
C MET A 1 -13.73 17.38 -17.96
N ARG A 2 -13.63 18.71 -18.10
CA ARG A 2 -14.29 19.44 -19.21
C ARG A 2 -13.73 19.09 -20.59
N GLU A 3 -12.41 19.00 -20.73
CA GLU A 3 -11.74 18.68 -22.01
C GLU A 3 -12.07 17.28 -22.54
N LEU A 4 -12.01 16.24 -21.69
CA LEU A 4 -12.37 14.86 -22.10
C LEU A 4 -13.82 14.76 -22.58
N LYS A 5 -14.75 15.50 -21.97
CA LYS A 5 -16.14 15.57 -22.43
C LYS A 5 -16.23 16.23 -23.81
N THR A 6 -15.48 17.31 -24.04
CA THR A 6 -15.42 17.98 -25.34
C THR A 6 -14.84 17.07 -26.42
N ILE A 7 -13.76 16.35 -26.13
CA ILE A 7 -13.15 15.37 -27.05
C ILE A 7 -14.13 14.25 -27.37
N ALA A 8 -14.81 13.70 -26.35
CA ALA A 8 -15.81 12.66 -26.55
C ALA A 8 -17.00 13.15 -27.40
N LEU A 9 -17.49 14.37 -27.15
CA LEU A 9 -18.54 15.00 -27.95
C LEU A 9 -18.12 15.19 -29.42
N PHE A 10 -16.88 15.63 -29.66
CA PHE A 10 -16.34 15.78 -31.01
C PHE A 10 -16.21 14.43 -31.73
N HIS A 11 -15.73 13.40 -31.02
CA HIS A 11 -15.64 12.02 -31.55
C HIS A 11 -17.02 11.48 -31.93
N LEU A 12 -18.03 11.67 -31.09
CA LEU A 12 -19.42 11.28 -31.36
C LEU A 12 -20.00 12.05 -32.55
N LYS A 13 -19.71 13.35 -32.66
CA LYS A 13 -20.17 14.20 -33.77
C LYS A 13 -19.58 13.78 -35.13
N ASN A 14 -18.38 13.21 -35.13
CA ASN A 14 -17.70 12.72 -36.33
C ASN A 14 -17.97 11.22 -36.61
N GLU A 15 -19.09 10.68 -36.13
CA GLU A 15 -19.47 9.27 -36.32
C GLU A 15 -18.42 8.27 -35.81
N GLY A 16 -17.63 8.69 -34.82
CA GLY A 16 -16.63 7.85 -34.18
C GLY A 16 -17.25 6.62 -33.53
N ARG A 17 -16.59 5.47 -33.66
CA ARG A 17 -17.04 4.22 -33.02
C ARG A 17 -16.95 4.33 -31.50
N VAL A 18 -17.95 3.77 -30.82
CA VAL A 18 -18.02 3.71 -29.35
C VAL A 18 -18.14 2.27 -28.91
N MET A 19 -17.39 1.88 -27.89
CA MET A 19 -17.58 0.61 -27.20
C MET A 19 -18.54 0.81 -26.03
N ARG A 20 -19.70 0.17 -26.10
CA ARG A 20 -20.65 0.14 -24.98
C ARG A 20 -20.25 -0.98 -24.02
N VAL A 21 -19.84 -0.61 -22.82
CA VAL A 21 -19.61 -1.55 -21.72
C VAL A 21 -20.90 -1.64 -20.90
N ASN A 22 -21.57 -2.78 -20.95
CA ASN A 22 -22.77 -3.04 -20.15
C ASN A 22 -22.40 -3.68 -18.81
N HIS A 23 -23.26 -3.49 -17.82
CA HIS A 23 -23.16 -4.17 -16.53
C HIS A 23 -24.36 -5.13 -16.38
N SER A 24 -24.09 -6.31 -15.81
CA SER A 24 -25.14 -7.22 -15.37
C SER A 24 -25.78 -6.70 -14.08
N GLY A 25 -27.05 -7.03 -13.83
CA GLY A 25 -27.69 -6.84 -12.53
C GLY A 25 -27.16 -7.81 -11.46
N GLU A 26 -26.47 -8.87 -11.87
CA GLU A 26 -25.88 -9.86 -10.97
C GLU A 26 -24.40 -9.57 -10.71
N PRO A 27 -23.97 -9.53 -9.43
CA PRO A 27 -22.57 -9.36 -9.09
C PRO A 27 -21.75 -10.58 -9.49
N ILE A 28 -20.55 -10.34 -10.03
CA ILE A 28 -19.63 -11.39 -10.44
C ILE A 28 -18.59 -11.61 -9.33
N SER A 29 -18.19 -12.86 -9.10
CA SER A 29 -17.14 -13.20 -8.14
C SER A 29 -15.83 -12.49 -8.46
N ILE A 30 -15.27 -11.85 -7.43
CA ILE A 30 -13.91 -11.28 -7.45
C ILE A 30 -12.83 -12.35 -7.17
N PHE A 31 -13.24 -13.55 -6.74
CA PHE A 31 -12.36 -14.68 -6.43
C PHE A 31 -12.30 -15.66 -7.61
N ASN A 32 -11.10 -16.12 -7.93
CA ASN A 32 -10.85 -17.14 -8.94
C ASN A 32 -11.52 -16.87 -10.30
N ASN A 33 -11.53 -15.60 -10.73
CA ASN A 33 -12.12 -15.16 -11.99
C ASN A 33 -11.07 -14.46 -12.88
N PRO A 34 -10.35 -15.19 -13.74
CA PRO A 34 -9.33 -14.63 -14.63
C PRO A 34 -9.88 -13.62 -15.65
N ALA A 35 -11.18 -13.69 -15.96
CA ALA A 35 -11.85 -12.81 -16.91
C ALA A 35 -12.31 -11.48 -16.30
N LEU A 36 -12.16 -11.29 -14.98
CA LEU A 36 -12.63 -10.10 -14.27
C LEU A 36 -11.98 -8.82 -14.80
N TYR A 37 -10.64 -8.74 -14.80
CA TYR A 37 -9.92 -7.54 -15.22
C TYR A 37 -10.11 -7.22 -16.71
N PRO A 38 -10.04 -8.21 -17.62
CA PRO A 38 -10.33 -7.94 -19.02
C PRO A 38 -11.76 -7.44 -19.27
N SER A 39 -12.73 -7.92 -18.49
CA SER A 39 -14.11 -7.44 -18.57
C SER A 39 -14.30 -6.04 -17.97
N MET A 40 -13.57 -5.71 -16.90
CA MET A 40 -13.63 -4.39 -16.26
C MET A 40 -12.91 -3.30 -17.05
N PHE A 41 -11.82 -3.65 -17.72
CA PHE A 41 -10.94 -2.72 -18.44
C PHE A 41 -10.69 -3.18 -19.89
N PRO A 42 -11.72 -3.28 -20.74
CA PRO A 42 -11.55 -3.77 -22.11
C PRO A 42 -10.57 -2.92 -22.94
N TRP A 43 -10.41 -1.64 -22.61
CA TRP A 43 -9.41 -0.76 -23.25
C TRP A 43 -7.96 -1.08 -22.86
N LEU A 44 -7.73 -1.65 -21.66
CA LEU A 44 -6.41 -2.12 -21.23
C LEU A 44 -6.13 -3.57 -21.69
N PHE A 45 -7.19 -4.32 -22.00
CA PHE A 45 -7.16 -5.72 -22.41
C PHE A 45 -7.95 -5.94 -23.72
N PRO A 46 -7.47 -5.42 -24.86
CA PRO A 46 -8.23 -5.44 -26.12
C PRO A 46 -8.59 -6.85 -26.62
N TYR A 47 -7.83 -7.87 -26.22
CA TYR A 47 -8.08 -9.28 -26.58
C TYR A 47 -8.87 -10.07 -25.53
N GLY A 48 -9.34 -9.43 -24.45
CA GLY A 48 -10.03 -10.12 -23.35
C GLY A 48 -9.14 -11.08 -22.54
N LYS A 49 -7.81 -10.99 -22.69
CA LYS A 49 -6.83 -11.92 -22.12
C LYS A 49 -5.81 -11.23 -21.24
N GLY A 50 -5.15 -12.02 -20.37
CA GLY A 50 -4.06 -11.53 -19.53
C GLY A 50 -4.54 -10.77 -18.30
N GLY A 51 -5.71 -11.07 -17.76
CA GLY A 51 -6.17 -10.51 -16.49
C GLY A 51 -5.32 -10.90 -15.27
N VAL A 52 -5.80 -10.50 -14.09
CA VAL A 52 -5.32 -11.01 -12.81
C VAL A 52 -6.01 -12.33 -12.50
N GLY A 53 -5.24 -13.31 -12.04
CA GLY A 53 -5.69 -14.69 -11.86
C GLY A 53 -5.11 -15.61 -12.92
N ASN A 54 -5.15 -16.91 -12.66
CA ASN A 54 -4.49 -17.90 -13.49
C ASN A 54 -5.53 -18.75 -14.22
N ALA A 55 -5.73 -18.51 -15.51
CA ALA A 55 -6.59 -19.36 -16.33
C ALA A 55 -5.90 -20.70 -16.63
N ASP A 56 -4.58 -20.69 -16.78
CA ASP A 56 -3.76 -21.85 -17.09
C ASP A 56 -3.05 -22.36 -15.83
N LYS A 57 -3.44 -23.55 -15.35
CA LYS A 57 -2.94 -24.10 -14.08
C LYS A 57 -1.50 -24.65 -14.17
N THR A 58 -0.87 -24.62 -15.35
CA THR A 58 0.48 -25.17 -15.57
C THR A 58 1.57 -24.41 -14.83
N VAL A 59 1.50 -23.08 -14.77
CA VAL A 59 2.47 -22.23 -14.06
C VAL A 59 1.74 -21.33 -13.07
N ARG A 60 1.97 -21.52 -11.77
CA ARG A 60 1.31 -20.72 -10.72
C ARG A 60 1.99 -19.36 -10.57
N ILE A 61 1.38 -18.34 -11.15
CA ILE A 61 1.78 -16.94 -10.94
C ILE A 61 0.96 -16.32 -9.82
N SER A 62 1.61 -15.62 -8.88
CA SER A 62 0.89 -14.91 -7.82
C SER A 62 0.16 -13.68 -8.37
N GLU A 63 -1.02 -13.37 -7.83
CA GLU A 63 -1.79 -12.19 -8.26
C GLU A 63 -0.98 -10.89 -8.09
N ALA A 64 -0.23 -10.78 -7.00
CA ALA A 64 0.64 -9.63 -6.74
C ALA A 64 1.72 -9.46 -7.83
N TYR A 65 2.38 -10.55 -8.22
CA TYR A 65 3.36 -10.51 -9.30
C TYR A 65 2.71 -10.17 -10.64
N ARG A 66 1.53 -10.73 -10.93
CA ARG A 66 0.78 -10.41 -12.16
C ARG A 66 0.43 -8.94 -12.25
N ILE A 67 -0.06 -8.34 -11.16
CA ILE A 67 -0.36 -6.91 -11.05
C ILE A 67 0.91 -6.08 -11.23
N GLN A 68 2.02 -6.49 -10.60
CA GLN A 68 3.32 -5.83 -10.80
C GLN A 68 3.73 -5.82 -12.28
N CYS A 69 3.59 -6.94 -13.01
CA CYS A 69 3.86 -7.00 -14.44
C CYS A 69 2.93 -6.09 -15.27
N LEU A 70 1.66 -5.95 -14.87
CA LEU A 70 0.73 -5.03 -15.53
C LEU A 70 1.13 -3.57 -15.30
N LEU A 71 1.46 -3.20 -14.07
CA LEU A 71 1.93 -1.85 -13.73
C LEU A 71 3.26 -1.49 -14.40
N LEU A 72 4.12 -2.50 -14.66
CA LEU A 72 5.40 -2.35 -15.35
C LEU A 72 5.32 -2.61 -16.87
N TYR A 73 4.12 -2.64 -17.43
CA TYR A 73 3.94 -2.85 -18.86
C TYR A 73 4.58 -1.71 -19.68
N HIS A 74 5.16 -2.05 -20.83
CA HIS A 74 6.07 -1.18 -21.58
C HIS A 74 5.50 0.19 -21.96
N ASP A 75 4.23 0.24 -22.36
CA ASP A 75 3.52 1.45 -22.82
C ASP A 75 2.91 2.27 -21.67
N LYS A 76 3.09 1.82 -20.43
CA LYS A 76 2.66 2.53 -19.22
C LYS A 76 1.14 2.72 -19.09
N ARG A 77 0.32 2.13 -19.96
CA ARG A 77 -1.13 2.36 -19.97
C ARG A 77 -1.83 1.98 -18.67
N PHE A 78 -1.36 0.94 -17.99
CA PHE A 78 -1.93 0.48 -16.72
C PHE A 78 -1.59 1.39 -15.55
N GLN A 79 -0.40 2.01 -15.55
CA GLN A 79 0.00 2.93 -14.49
C GLN A 79 -0.66 4.30 -14.64
N THR A 80 -0.96 4.72 -15.87
CA THR A 80 -1.62 6.01 -16.16
C THR A 80 -3.14 5.91 -16.20
N ASP A 81 -3.71 4.71 -16.16
CA ASP A 81 -5.15 4.54 -16.07
C ASP A 81 -5.66 5.07 -14.70
N PRO A 82 -6.69 5.94 -14.70
CA PRO A 82 -7.13 6.63 -13.49
C PRO A 82 -7.71 5.70 -12.42
N ALA A 83 -8.16 4.49 -12.78
CA ALA A 83 -8.84 3.58 -11.87
C ALA A 83 -8.09 2.27 -11.64
N PHE A 84 -7.28 1.80 -12.59
CA PHE A 84 -6.65 0.47 -12.54
C PHE A 84 -5.86 0.23 -11.26
N SER A 85 -4.94 1.15 -10.90
CA SER A 85 -4.10 1.00 -9.72
C SER A 85 -4.91 0.95 -8.42
N LEU A 86 -5.97 1.78 -8.33
CA LEU A 86 -6.86 1.82 -7.18
C LEU A 86 -7.70 0.54 -7.07
N VAL A 87 -8.29 0.09 -8.18
CA VAL A 87 -9.08 -1.14 -8.24
C VAL A 87 -8.21 -2.35 -7.91
N ALA A 88 -7.00 -2.44 -8.48
CA ALA A 88 -6.06 -3.51 -8.20
C ALA A 88 -5.67 -3.56 -6.71
N PHE A 89 -5.35 -2.40 -6.12
CA PHE A 89 -5.05 -2.29 -4.70
C PHE A 89 -6.24 -2.70 -3.83
N ASN A 90 -7.44 -2.15 -4.09
CA ASN A 90 -8.64 -2.46 -3.33
C ASN A 90 -9.00 -3.95 -3.43
N HIS A 91 -8.90 -4.54 -4.62
CA HIS A 91 -9.17 -5.95 -4.83
C HIS A 91 -8.20 -6.82 -4.02
N MET A 92 -6.90 -6.49 -4.00
CA MET A 92 -5.92 -7.18 -3.16
C MET A 92 -6.22 -7.04 -1.66
N GLN A 93 -6.63 -5.84 -1.21
CA GLN A 93 -6.99 -5.60 0.19
C GLN A 93 -8.23 -6.40 0.59
N ILE A 94 -9.30 -6.37 -0.22
CA ILE A 94 -10.53 -7.14 0.04
C ILE A 94 -10.19 -8.62 0.12
N LYS A 95 -9.44 -9.17 -0.85
CA LYS A 95 -9.05 -10.59 -0.83
C LYS A 95 -8.26 -10.97 0.43
N LYS A 96 -7.27 -10.17 0.82
CA LYS A 96 -6.48 -10.41 2.03
C LYS A 96 -7.35 -10.36 3.28
N SER A 97 -8.22 -9.36 3.40
CA SER A 97 -9.14 -9.21 4.52
C SER A 97 -10.14 -10.38 4.61
N THR A 98 -10.74 -10.77 3.48
CA THR A 98 -11.68 -11.90 3.44
C THR A 98 -11.00 -13.22 3.75
N GLN A 99 -9.82 -13.49 3.18
CA GLN A 99 -9.06 -14.71 3.47
C GLN A 99 -8.69 -14.79 4.96
N SER A 100 -8.31 -13.66 5.54
CA SER A 100 -7.99 -13.58 6.97
C SER A 100 -9.23 -13.79 7.84
N GLY A 101 -10.36 -13.16 7.48
CA GLY A 101 -11.63 -13.38 8.16
C GLY A 101 -12.07 -14.85 8.10
N PHE A 102 -11.88 -15.51 6.95
CA PHE A 102 -12.13 -16.94 6.81
C PHE A 102 -11.26 -17.77 7.76
N LEU A 103 -9.93 -17.56 7.75
CA LEU A 103 -9.00 -18.27 8.63
C LEU A 103 -9.33 -18.04 10.12
N LEU A 104 -9.72 -16.83 10.48
CA LEU A 104 -10.15 -16.49 11.83
C LEU A 104 -11.45 -17.18 12.22
N SER A 105 -12.46 -17.19 11.34
CA SER A 105 -13.72 -17.88 11.58
C SER A 105 -13.54 -19.39 11.76
N SER A 106 -12.52 -19.97 11.11
CA SER A 106 -12.14 -21.38 11.27
C SER A 106 -11.31 -21.66 12.53
N SER A 107 -10.94 -20.64 13.31
CA SER A 107 -10.14 -20.82 14.52
C SER A 107 -11.01 -21.19 15.72
N ALA A 108 -10.47 -22.02 16.62
CA ALA A 108 -11.13 -22.38 17.88
C ALA A 108 -11.39 -21.17 18.81
N ARG A 109 -10.74 -20.03 18.55
CA ARG A 109 -10.95 -18.78 19.30
C ARG A 109 -12.21 -18.05 18.87
N PHE A 110 -12.69 -18.27 17.63
CA PHE A 110 -13.83 -17.55 17.09
C PHE A 110 -15.08 -17.73 17.94
N SER A 111 -15.42 -18.97 18.31
CA SER A 111 -16.58 -19.26 19.17
C SER A 111 -16.52 -18.51 20.51
N LYS A 112 -15.33 -18.45 21.14
CA LYS A 112 -15.11 -17.73 22.40
C LYS A 112 -15.22 -16.21 22.25
N THR A 113 -14.88 -15.67 21.09
CA THR A 113 -15.03 -14.23 20.81
C THR A 113 -16.49 -13.89 20.52
N VAL A 114 -17.20 -14.72 19.74
CA VAL A 114 -18.65 -14.53 19.49
C VAL A 114 -19.43 -14.59 20.80
N GLU A 115 -19.16 -15.58 21.64
CA GLU A 115 -19.78 -15.71 22.96
C GLU A 115 -19.52 -14.48 23.84
N ARG A 116 -18.29 -13.93 23.80
CA ARG A 116 -17.96 -12.70 24.52
C ARG A 116 -18.69 -11.49 23.95
N ILE A 117 -18.73 -11.32 22.63
CA ILE A 117 -19.48 -10.23 21.97
C ILE A 117 -20.96 -10.29 22.37
N SER A 118 -21.57 -11.48 22.41
CA SER A 118 -22.97 -11.64 22.82
C SER A 118 -23.23 -11.34 24.30
N ARG A 119 -22.19 -11.35 25.15
CA ARG A 119 -22.29 -11.09 26.59
C ARG A 119 -21.95 -9.65 26.99
N VAL A 120 -21.38 -8.85 26.07
CA VAL A 120 -21.01 -7.47 26.37
C VAL A 120 -22.26 -6.64 26.65
N ASP A 121 -22.21 -5.87 27.74
CA ASP A 121 -23.23 -4.87 28.04
C ASP A 121 -23.06 -3.66 27.11
N THR A 122 -24.07 -3.40 26.28
CA THR A 122 -24.07 -2.29 25.33
C THR A 122 -24.04 -0.93 26.01
N ARG A 123 -24.60 -0.79 27.22
CA ARG A 123 -24.61 0.48 27.96
C ARG A 123 -23.21 0.87 28.41
N VAL A 124 -22.46 -0.09 28.95
CA VAL A 124 -21.06 0.10 29.34
C VAL A 124 -20.21 0.48 28.11
N LEU A 125 -20.49 -0.13 26.96
CA LEU A 125 -19.79 0.18 25.72
C LEU A 125 -20.10 1.61 25.22
N GLU A 126 -21.35 2.07 25.32
CA GLU A 126 -21.76 3.45 25.02
C GLU A 126 -21.06 4.45 25.94
N GLU A 127 -21.02 4.19 27.25
CA GLU A 127 -20.33 5.05 28.23
C GLU A 127 -18.82 5.15 27.94
N ILE A 128 -18.19 4.03 27.55
CA ILE A 128 -16.79 4.00 27.11
C ILE A 128 -16.61 4.85 25.84
N CYS A 129 -17.52 4.74 24.86
CA CYS A 129 -17.47 5.52 23.62
C CYS A 129 -17.61 7.02 23.88
N ASP A 130 -18.51 7.42 24.77
CA ASP A 130 -18.71 8.82 25.15
C ASP A 130 -17.46 9.40 25.82
N ARG A 131 -16.79 8.63 26.68
CA ARG A 131 -15.51 9.06 27.28
C ARG A 131 -14.41 9.20 26.23
N PHE A 132 -14.35 8.28 25.26
CA PHE A 132 -13.41 8.38 24.14
C PHE A 132 -13.65 9.61 23.26
N THR A 133 -14.91 9.94 22.95
CA THR A 133 -15.23 11.13 22.14
C THR A 133 -14.91 12.44 22.86
N ARG A 134 -14.98 12.46 24.20
CA ARG A 134 -14.50 13.58 25.04
C ARG A 134 -12.97 13.66 25.15
N GLY A 135 -12.23 12.73 24.56
CA GLY A 135 -10.77 12.70 24.56
C GLY A 135 -10.16 12.21 25.88
N GLU A 136 -10.94 11.57 26.74
CA GLU A 136 -10.46 11.02 28.00
C GLU A 136 -9.58 9.79 27.77
N ARG A 137 -8.55 9.62 28.61
CA ARG A 137 -7.78 8.37 28.65
C ARG A 137 -8.57 7.32 29.41
N VAL A 138 -9.30 6.48 28.68
CA VAL A 138 -10.08 5.38 29.26
C VAL A 138 -9.17 4.21 29.62
N VAL A 139 -9.06 3.92 30.92
CA VAL A 139 -8.44 2.70 31.45
C VAL A 139 -9.56 1.86 32.08
N PRO A 140 -9.74 0.59 31.69
CA PRO A 140 -10.82 -0.22 32.23
C PRO A 140 -10.58 -0.54 33.70
N THR A 141 -11.49 -0.12 34.55
CA THR A 141 -11.47 -0.30 36.01
C THR A 141 -12.42 -1.40 36.44
N SER A 142 -13.66 -1.39 35.94
CA SER A 142 -14.68 -2.38 36.28
C SER A 142 -14.46 -3.71 35.56
N THR A 143 -15.09 -4.77 36.06
CA THR A 143 -15.09 -6.09 35.42
C THR A 143 -15.73 -6.05 34.03
N GLU A 144 -16.78 -5.27 33.88
CA GLU A 144 -17.57 -5.11 32.66
C GLU A 144 -16.79 -4.29 31.61
N GLU A 145 -16.12 -3.22 32.05
CA GLU A 145 -15.20 -2.46 31.20
C GLU A 145 -14.06 -3.36 30.70
N LYS A 146 -13.48 -4.19 31.57
CA LYS A 146 -12.42 -5.14 31.17
C LYS A 146 -12.90 -6.15 30.13
N GLU A 147 -14.13 -6.64 30.23
CA GLU A 147 -14.70 -7.53 29.21
C GLU A 147 -14.92 -6.80 27.87
N CYS A 148 -15.38 -5.54 27.88
CA CYS A 148 -15.48 -4.71 26.68
C CYS A 148 -14.11 -4.54 26.00
N PHE A 149 -13.07 -4.25 26.79
CA PHE A 149 -11.70 -4.12 26.28
C PHE A 149 -11.12 -5.45 25.78
N LYS A 150 -11.46 -6.59 26.39
CA LYS A 150 -11.09 -7.92 25.86
C LYS A 150 -11.73 -8.19 24.52
N VAL A 151 -12.99 -7.79 24.30
CA VAL A 151 -13.64 -7.89 22.99
C VAL A 151 -12.94 -7.00 21.98
N LEU A 152 -12.57 -5.77 22.35
CA LEU A 152 -11.79 -4.89 21.49
C LEU A 152 -10.41 -5.49 21.14
N ASP A 153 -9.74 -6.13 22.09
CA ASP A 153 -8.47 -6.83 21.85
C ASP A 153 -8.62 -8.02 20.92
N ASP A 154 -9.67 -8.83 21.10
CA ASP A 154 -10.01 -9.94 20.21
C ASP A 154 -10.26 -9.40 18.78
N LEU A 155 -11.04 -8.32 18.63
CA LEU A 155 -11.31 -7.67 17.34
C LEU A 155 -10.04 -7.06 16.71
N ASN A 156 -9.19 -6.41 17.50
CA ASN A 156 -7.92 -5.86 17.04
C ASN A 156 -6.95 -6.98 16.59
N HIS A 157 -6.95 -8.11 17.29
CA HIS A 157 -6.21 -9.28 16.88
C HIS A 157 -6.76 -9.87 15.58
N MET A 158 -8.08 -9.90 15.42
CA MET A 158 -8.73 -10.30 14.17
C MET A 158 -8.39 -9.35 13.00
N GLY A 159 -8.28 -8.04 13.27
CA GLY A 159 -7.88 -7.03 12.28
C GLY A 159 -6.39 -7.05 11.91
N SER A 160 -5.54 -7.77 12.64
CA SER A 160 -4.08 -7.72 12.47
C SER A 160 -3.58 -8.21 11.11
N PHE A 161 -4.38 -9.01 10.40
CA PHE A 161 -4.00 -9.56 9.10
C PHE A 161 -4.25 -8.60 7.93
N VAL A 162 -4.90 -7.46 8.18
CA VAL A 162 -5.06 -6.39 7.18
C VAL A 162 -3.82 -5.50 7.19
N PRO A 163 -3.10 -5.35 6.07
CA PRO A 163 -1.95 -4.45 5.98
C PRO A 163 -2.31 -3.02 6.42
N GLY A 164 -1.52 -2.43 7.32
CA GLY A 164 -1.75 -1.07 7.83
C GLY A 164 -2.72 -0.99 9.02
N SER A 165 -3.30 -2.11 9.44
CA SER A 165 -4.09 -2.20 10.68
C SER A 165 -3.30 -1.87 11.93
N HIS A 166 -4.00 -1.59 13.03
CA HIS A 166 -3.37 -1.44 14.35
C HIS A 166 -2.55 -2.67 14.76
N GLY A 167 -2.99 -3.88 14.37
CA GLY A 167 -2.25 -5.11 14.61
C GLY A 167 -0.89 -5.13 13.91
N THR A 168 -0.85 -4.84 12.60
CA THR A 168 0.44 -4.76 11.87
C THR A 168 1.39 -3.72 12.44
N LYS A 169 0.88 -2.57 12.88
CA LYS A 169 1.70 -1.54 13.57
C LYS A 169 2.26 -2.04 14.90
N ARG A 170 1.47 -2.80 15.66
CA ARG A 170 1.91 -3.42 16.92
C ARG A 170 2.98 -4.49 16.68
N ASP A 171 2.85 -5.28 15.63
CA ASP A 171 3.82 -6.32 15.30
C ASP A 171 5.14 -5.71 14.80
N MET A 172 5.11 -4.69 13.94
CA MET A 172 6.30 -3.91 13.57
C MET A 172 7.01 -3.31 14.80
N LYS A 173 6.25 -2.82 15.77
CA LYS A 173 6.81 -2.32 17.03
C LYS A 173 7.48 -3.45 17.84
N ARG A 174 6.89 -4.64 17.87
CA ARG A 174 7.47 -5.81 18.56
C ARG A 174 8.76 -6.27 17.89
N GLU A 175 8.80 -6.32 16.56
CA GLU A 175 10.01 -6.63 15.78
C GLU A 175 11.12 -5.62 16.05
N LEU A 176 10.79 -4.33 16.13
CA LEU A 176 11.76 -3.31 16.49
C LEU A 176 12.31 -3.53 17.91
N TRP A 177 11.45 -3.79 18.89
CA TRP A 177 11.90 -4.03 20.26
C TRP A 177 12.74 -5.31 20.38
N SER A 178 12.39 -6.39 19.68
CA SER A 178 13.21 -7.60 19.69
C SER A 178 14.58 -7.36 19.07
N LEU A 179 14.65 -6.58 17.98
CA LEU A 179 15.92 -6.17 17.38
C LEU A 179 16.76 -5.33 18.34
N VAL A 180 16.15 -4.36 19.03
CA VAL A 180 16.85 -3.52 20.02
C VAL A 180 17.30 -4.33 21.23
N SER A 181 16.52 -5.31 21.69
CA SER A 181 16.94 -6.19 22.78
C SER A 181 18.10 -7.10 22.37
N TYR A 182 18.11 -7.59 21.12
CA TYR A 182 19.15 -8.51 20.62
C TYR A 182 20.44 -7.78 20.22
N VAL A 183 20.32 -6.72 19.42
CA VAL A 183 21.43 -5.99 18.83
C VAL A 183 21.78 -4.76 19.65
N GLY A 184 20.98 -4.34 20.63
CA GLY A 184 21.14 -3.14 21.46
C GLY A 184 20.58 -1.85 20.84
N ALA A 185 20.73 -0.74 21.56
CA ALA A 185 20.13 0.54 21.19
C ALA A 185 20.64 1.06 19.82
N PRO A 186 19.76 1.70 19.02
CA PRO A 186 20.13 2.30 17.76
C PRO A 186 21.07 3.50 17.99
N SER A 187 22.09 3.63 17.16
CA SER A 187 23.01 4.77 17.11
C SER A 187 22.47 5.91 16.24
N TRP A 188 21.62 5.58 15.26
CA TRP A 188 21.08 6.53 14.29
C TRP A 188 19.59 6.31 14.06
N PHE A 189 18.85 7.42 13.97
CA PHE A 189 17.49 7.48 13.47
C PHE A 189 17.46 8.41 12.25
N ILE A 190 17.10 7.87 11.08
CA ILE A 190 17.12 8.60 9.82
C ILE A 190 15.73 8.60 9.22
N THR A 191 15.24 9.78 8.89
CA THR A 191 14.04 9.96 8.07
C THR A 191 14.41 10.71 6.79
N PHE A 192 13.97 10.21 5.65
CA PHE A 192 14.11 10.95 4.39
C PHE A 192 12.93 10.68 3.45
N THR A 193 12.63 11.72 2.67
CA THR A 193 11.57 11.74 1.67
C THR A 193 12.17 12.27 0.37
N PRO A 194 12.43 11.42 -0.64
CA PRO A 194 12.98 11.88 -1.89
C PRO A 194 11.95 12.72 -2.65
N SER A 195 12.37 13.88 -3.18
CA SER A 195 11.49 14.77 -3.93
C SER A 195 11.24 14.23 -5.34
N ASP A 196 10.04 13.69 -5.57
CA ASP A 196 9.59 13.19 -6.88
C ASP A 196 9.32 14.31 -7.90
N LEU A 197 8.86 15.48 -7.47
CA LEU A 197 8.57 16.61 -8.36
C LEU A 197 9.82 17.23 -9.00
N ASN A 198 10.95 17.20 -8.30
CA ASN A 198 12.15 17.91 -8.74
C ASN A 198 13.28 16.99 -9.19
N HIS A 199 13.18 15.67 -8.96
CA HIS A 199 14.23 14.75 -9.30
C HIS A 199 14.12 14.29 -10.76
N PRO A 200 15.17 14.47 -11.60
CA PRO A 200 15.13 14.11 -13.03
C PRO A 200 14.74 12.65 -13.28
N LEU A 201 15.22 11.72 -12.44
CA LEU A 201 14.87 10.30 -12.53
C LEU A 201 13.36 10.04 -12.29
N ALA A 202 12.74 10.75 -11.35
CA ALA A 202 11.31 10.58 -11.07
C ALA A 202 10.47 11.03 -12.27
N LEU A 203 10.83 12.20 -12.83
CA LEU A 203 10.20 12.73 -14.04
C LEU A 203 10.40 11.78 -15.24
N TYR A 204 11.59 11.24 -15.42
CA TYR A 204 11.86 10.23 -16.46
C TYR A 204 11.03 8.95 -16.26
N MET A 205 10.94 8.44 -15.03
CA MET A 205 10.12 7.25 -14.76
C MET A 205 8.63 7.50 -15.04
N ALA A 206 8.16 8.73 -14.81
CA ALA A 206 6.78 9.13 -15.05
C ALA A 206 6.47 9.38 -16.53
N ASP A 207 7.46 9.83 -17.31
CA ASP A 207 7.33 10.13 -18.73
C ASP A 207 7.36 8.90 -19.65
N ASN A 208 6.92 9.00 -20.89
CA ASN A 208 6.89 7.88 -21.85
C ASN A 208 8.14 7.79 -22.74
N GLU A 209 9.16 8.61 -22.48
CA GLU A 209 10.38 8.64 -23.26
C GLU A 209 11.27 7.41 -23.00
N GLN A 210 11.85 6.87 -24.07
CA GLN A 210 12.73 5.70 -23.99
C GLN A 210 14.14 6.07 -23.50
N ARG A 211 14.60 7.30 -23.79
CA ARG A 211 15.95 7.77 -23.44
C ARG A 211 15.90 8.68 -22.21
N PHE A 212 16.87 8.51 -21.32
CA PHE A 212 17.02 9.37 -20.16
C PHE A 212 17.72 10.67 -20.57
N GLU A 213 16.99 11.78 -20.56
CA GLU A 213 17.50 13.11 -20.83
C GLU A 213 17.02 14.09 -19.74
N ILE A 214 17.93 14.94 -19.26
CA ILE A 214 17.58 15.96 -18.26
C ILE A 214 16.92 17.14 -18.99
N LYS A 215 15.59 17.15 -19.00
CA LYS A 215 14.80 18.21 -19.62
C LYS A 215 14.37 19.25 -18.58
N LEU A 216 14.52 20.51 -18.94
CA LEU A 216 13.95 21.61 -18.19
C LEU A 216 12.44 21.62 -18.43
N ARG A 217 11.67 21.26 -17.41
CA ARG A 217 10.20 21.26 -17.43
C ARG A 217 9.66 22.38 -16.56
N THR A 218 8.52 22.94 -16.95
CA THR A 218 7.82 23.92 -16.12
C THR A 218 7.28 23.26 -14.85
N ALA A 219 6.95 24.07 -13.84
CA ALA A 219 6.37 23.54 -12.59
C ALA A 219 5.04 22.82 -12.84
N GLU A 220 4.26 23.25 -13.83
CA GLU A 220 2.98 22.65 -14.16
C GLU A 220 3.14 21.32 -14.88
N ASP A 221 4.07 21.23 -15.83
CA ASP A 221 4.38 19.96 -16.51
C ASP A 221 4.84 18.89 -15.53
N LYS A 222 5.68 19.26 -14.56
CA LYS A 222 6.15 18.36 -13.50
C LYS A 222 5.00 17.82 -12.67
N ARG A 223 4.09 18.70 -12.23
CA ARG A 223 2.92 18.30 -11.43
C ARG A 223 1.96 17.43 -12.23
N SER A 224 1.71 17.79 -13.48
CA SER A 224 0.85 17.00 -14.36
C SER A 224 1.42 15.60 -14.57
N LEU A 225 2.70 15.49 -14.91
CA LEU A 225 3.36 14.22 -15.18
C LEU A 225 3.33 13.27 -13.97
N ILE A 226 3.69 13.80 -12.79
CA ILE A 226 3.70 13.06 -11.52
C ILE A 226 2.27 12.71 -11.07
N GLY A 227 1.34 13.67 -11.18
CA GLY A 227 -0.05 13.48 -10.80
C GLY A 227 -0.79 12.43 -11.63
N HIS A 228 -0.44 12.26 -12.91
CA HIS A 228 -1.02 11.22 -13.75
C HIS A 228 -0.34 9.85 -13.60
N ASN A 229 0.70 9.73 -12.76
CA ASN A 229 1.50 8.52 -12.67
C ASN A 229 2.09 8.27 -11.27
N ALA A 230 1.21 7.94 -10.33
CA ALA A 230 1.61 7.61 -8.95
C ALA A 230 2.55 6.39 -8.86
N VAL A 231 2.44 5.45 -9.81
CA VAL A 231 3.28 4.24 -9.85
C VAL A 231 4.74 4.61 -10.11
N ALA A 232 5.00 5.55 -11.00
CA ALA A 232 6.36 6.05 -11.24
C ALA A 232 6.98 6.66 -9.97
N CYS A 233 6.18 7.37 -9.18
CA CYS A 233 6.61 7.95 -7.90
C CYS A 233 6.99 6.86 -6.89
N ALA A 234 6.16 5.81 -6.77
CA ALA A 234 6.45 4.66 -5.92
C ALA A 234 7.72 3.91 -6.37
N ARG A 235 7.93 3.76 -7.68
CA ARG A 235 9.15 3.15 -8.24
C ARG A 235 10.39 3.98 -7.94
N PHE A 236 10.31 5.29 -8.11
CA PHE A 236 11.38 6.22 -7.80
C PHE A 236 11.74 6.15 -6.31
N PHE A 237 10.75 6.21 -5.42
CA PHE A 237 10.95 6.05 -3.99
C PHE A 237 11.67 4.73 -3.66
N ASN A 238 11.18 3.60 -4.19
CA ASN A 238 11.79 2.30 -3.98
C ASN A 238 13.24 2.23 -4.49
N PHE A 239 13.52 2.86 -5.63
CA PHE A 239 14.87 2.96 -6.18
C PHE A 239 15.80 3.74 -5.24
N ILE A 240 15.38 4.91 -4.75
CA ILE A 240 16.20 5.73 -3.86
C ILE A 240 16.44 5.02 -2.53
N VAL A 241 15.42 4.38 -1.95
CA VAL A 241 15.57 3.59 -0.71
C VAL A 241 16.54 2.42 -0.91
N SER A 242 16.40 1.68 -2.01
CA SER A 242 17.29 0.56 -2.33
C SER A 242 18.73 1.04 -2.55
N ALA A 243 18.91 2.17 -3.24
CA ALA A 243 20.22 2.79 -3.45
C ALA A 243 20.83 3.27 -2.13
N PHE A 244 20.03 3.84 -1.22
CA PHE A 244 20.49 4.24 0.10
C PHE A 244 21.00 3.04 0.91
N ILE A 245 20.21 1.95 0.99
CA ILE A 245 20.61 0.74 1.71
C ILE A 245 21.88 0.11 1.10
N LYS A 246 21.96 0.06 -0.23
CA LYS A 246 23.09 -0.56 -0.93
C LYS A 246 24.37 0.29 -0.88
N TYR A 247 24.29 1.59 -1.16
CA TYR A 247 25.47 2.42 -1.38
C TYR A 247 25.84 3.29 -0.19
N ILE A 248 24.85 3.79 0.57
CA ILE A 248 25.10 4.65 1.73
C ILE A 248 25.33 3.80 2.98
N LEU A 249 24.44 2.83 3.25
CA LEU A 249 24.62 1.93 4.38
C LEU A 249 25.63 0.83 4.11
N ARG A 250 25.77 0.43 2.85
CA ARG A 250 26.58 -0.74 2.46
C ARG A 250 26.15 -1.99 3.24
N TRP A 251 24.84 -2.20 3.32
CA TRP A 251 24.30 -3.43 3.89
C TRP A 251 24.81 -4.65 3.11
N GLU A 252 25.25 -5.68 3.83
CA GLU A 252 25.81 -6.94 3.26
C GLU A 252 26.96 -6.73 2.26
N THR A 253 27.67 -5.61 2.34
CA THR A 253 28.88 -5.35 1.53
C THR A 253 30.12 -5.26 2.43
N SER A 254 31.28 -5.60 1.88
CA SER A 254 32.56 -5.67 2.62
C SER A 254 33.10 -4.31 3.07
N GLY A 255 32.52 -3.22 2.59
CA GLY A 255 32.97 -1.85 2.88
C GLY A 255 32.24 -1.18 4.04
N ILE A 256 32.88 -0.17 4.63
CA ILE A 256 32.26 0.71 5.63
C ILE A 256 31.33 1.68 4.89
N GLY A 257 30.10 1.84 5.38
CA GLY A 257 29.11 2.81 4.89
C GLY A 257 29.33 4.20 5.49
N LEU A 258 28.51 5.17 5.08
CA LEU A 258 28.61 6.57 5.56
C LEU A 258 28.47 6.67 7.09
N PHE A 259 27.65 5.80 7.70
CA PHE A 259 27.37 5.78 9.13
C PHE A 259 28.21 4.76 9.90
N GLY A 260 29.31 4.29 9.31
CA GLY A 260 30.14 3.20 9.84
C GLY A 260 29.72 1.82 9.35
N LYS A 261 30.18 0.77 10.03
CA LYS A 261 29.79 -0.61 9.72
C LYS A 261 28.39 -0.87 10.30
N THR A 262 27.42 -1.12 9.42
CA THR A 262 26.03 -1.40 9.81
C THR A 262 25.91 -2.79 10.41
N GLY A 263 25.55 -2.88 11.69
CA GLY A 263 25.29 -4.16 12.36
C GLY A 263 23.86 -4.66 12.17
N ALA A 264 22.90 -3.73 12.17
CA ALA A 264 21.51 -4.00 11.85
C ALA A 264 20.81 -2.70 11.43
N PHE A 265 19.74 -2.84 10.65
CA PHE A 265 18.80 -1.75 10.37
C PHE A 265 17.35 -2.26 10.44
N TYR A 266 16.42 -1.38 10.79
CA TYR A 266 14.99 -1.62 10.71
C TYR A 266 14.34 -0.44 9.99
N GLY A 267 13.63 -0.73 8.90
CA GLY A 267 13.05 0.30 8.03
C GLY A 267 11.53 0.17 7.93
N THR A 268 10.84 1.29 8.12
CA THR A 268 9.39 1.39 7.91
C THR A 268 9.07 2.48 6.90
N VAL A 269 8.14 2.22 6.00
CA VAL A 269 7.62 3.23 5.09
C VAL A 269 6.34 3.81 5.67
N GLU A 270 6.31 5.13 5.85
CA GLU A 270 5.09 5.85 6.17
C GLU A 270 4.50 6.40 4.85
N GLN A 271 3.21 6.19 4.67
CA GLN A 271 2.45 6.74 3.55
C GLN A 271 1.60 7.89 4.07
N GLN A 272 1.84 9.10 3.57
CA GLN A 272 1.05 10.28 3.91
C GLN A 272 0.01 10.55 2.81
N GLY A 273 -1.27 10.30 3.11
CA GLY A 273 -2.42 10.63 2.24
C GLY A 273 -3.70 9.82 2.49
N LEU A 274 -4.85 10.49 2.60
CA LEU A 274 -6.19 9.88 2.53
C LEU A 274 -6.52 9.53 1.07
N ILE A 275 -6.88 8.27 0.81
CA ILE A 275 -7.09 7.66 -0.52
C ILE A 275 -8.02 8.51 -1.44
N TRP A 276 -8.94 9.30 -0.89
CA TRP A 276 -9.87 10.15 -1.67
C TRP A 276 -9.31 11.52 -2.09
N LYS A 277 -8.28 12.05 -1.43
CA LYS A 277 -7.52 13.24 -1.92
C LYS A 277 -6.28 12.86 -2.72
N ALA A 278 -6.01 11.56 -2.85
CA ALA A 278 -4.72 10.98 -3.27
C ALA A 278 -4.68 10.47 -4.71
N VAL A 279 -5.44 11.07 -5.63
CA VAL A 279 -5.15 10.89 -7.07
C VAL A 279 -3.96 11.77 -7.49
N SER A 280 -3.51 12.73 -6.66
CA SER A 280 -2.46 13.69 -7.06
C SER A 280 -1.21 13.74 -6.17
N ARG A 281 -1.19 13.23 -4.93
CA ARG A 281 0.01 13.22 -4.07
C ARG A 281 0.00 12.06 -3.10
N VAL A 282 0.90 11.09 -3.31
CA VAL A 282 1.29 10.12 -2.29
C VAL A 282 2.74 10.42 -1.92
N ASN A 283 2.96 10.97 -0.73
CA ASN A 283 4.30 11.16 -0.21
C ASN A 283 4.70 9.91 0.58
N TYR A 284 5.83 9.32 0.21
CA TYR A 284 6.43 8.19 0.91
C TYR A 284 7.63 8.69 1.71
N SER A 285 7.67 8.43 3.01
CA SER A 285 8.84 8.66 3.85
C SER A 285 9.37 7.32 4.37
N LEU A 286 10.70 7.17 4.41
CA LEU A 286 11.34 6.04 5.09
C LEU A 286 11.79 6.51 6.48
N ALA A 287 11.44 5.77 7.52
CA ALA A 287 12.06 5.88 8.83
C ALA A 287 12.95 4.66 9.06
N LEU A 288 14.22 4.91 9.40
CA LEU A 288 15.24 3.89 9.55
C LEU A 288 15.92 4.03 10.92
N LEU A 289 15.93 2.93 11.69
CA LEU A 289 16.70 2.80 12.92
C LEU A 289 17.91 1.92 12.65
N MET A 290 19.10 2.39 13.04
CA MET A 290 20.35 1.68 12.77
C MET A 290 21.27 1.65 13.97
N ARG A 291 22.02 0.56 14.10
CA ARG A 291 23.19 0.49 15.01
C ARG A 291 24.48 0.41 14.18
N GLY A 292 25.38 1.36 14.41
CA GLY A 292 26.74 1.34 13.88
C GLY A 292 27.69 0.69 14.89
N MET A 293 28.61 -0.16 14.44
CA MET A 293 29.78 -0.52 15.24
C MET A 293 30.74 0.68 15.24
N ILE A 294 30.65 1.53 16.26
CA ILE A 294 31.64 2.57 16.49
C ILE A 294 32.89 1.88 17.04
N SER A 295 33.88 1.59 16.18
CA SER A 295 35.24 1.36 16.63
C SER A 295 35.85 2.72 16.91
N LEU A 296 35.74 3.20 18.15
CA LEU A 296 36.65 4.22 18.67
C LEU A 296 38.03 3.55 18.71
N ARG A 297 38.81 3.69 17.64
CA ARG A 297 40.26 3.66 17.80
C ARG A 297 40.64 5.00 18.42
N ILE A 298 40.86 4.98 19.73
CA ILE A 298 41.74 5.93 20.40
C ILE A 298 43.16 5.63 19.91
#